data_AF-A0A367S1P8-F1
#
_entry.id   AF-A0A367S1P8-F1
#
_cell.length_a   1.000
_cell.length_b   1.000
_cell.length_c   1.000
_cell.angle_alpha   90.00
_cell.angle_beta   90.00
_cell.angle_gamma   90.00
#
_symmetry.space_group_name_H-M   'P 1'
#
loop_
_entity.id
_entity.type
_entity.pdbx_description
1 polymer ?
#
loop_
_entity_poly.entity_id
_entity_poly.type
_entity_poly.pdbx_seq_one_letter_code
_entity_poly.pdbx_strand_id
1 'polypeptide(L)'
;MVTAQQIGGNITNYSPQQKQNLAEAAAEIQQLLNQLGQSYPTSTPLEKQIAMTEALKQINGNSTLKARVLGALKAGETEALKELVDHPLVNILLATLEGWQDVE
;
A
#
# COMPACT_ATOMS: atom_id res chain seq x y z
N MET A 1 20.49 -28.94 3.42
CA MET A 1 19.32 -28.22 2.87
C MET A 1 19.37 -26.83 3.47
N VAL A 2 19.48 -25.71 2.77
CA VAL A 2 18.99 -25.34 1.43
C VAL A 2 19.99 -24.37 0.79
N THR A 3 20.29 -24.56 -0.49
CA THR A 3 21.04 -23.61 -1.31
C THR A 3 20.03 -22.62 -1.86
N ALA A 4 19.99 -21.40 -1.32
CA ALA A 4 19.19 -20.32 -1.92
C ALA A 4 20.10 -19.49 -2.81
N GLN A 5 20.04 -19.76 -4.11
CA GLN A 5 20.53 -18.87 -5.14
C GLN A 5 19.59 -17.66 -5.16
N GLN A 6 20.07 -16.48 -4.79
CA GLN A 6 19.28 -15.26 -4.93
C GLN A 6 19.90 -14.40 -6.02
N ILE A 7 19.29 -14.52 -7.20
CA ILE A 7 19.49 -13.68 -8.37
C ILE A 7 18.92 -12.29 -8.11
N GLY A 8 19.77 -11.27 -8.18
CA GLY A 8 19.47 -9.91 -8.65
C GLY A 8 18.12 -9.26 -8.31
N GLY A 9 17.77 -9.15 -7.03
CA GLY A 9 16.73 -8.24 -6.53
C GLY A 9 17.11 -7.85 -5.11
N ASN A 10 16.96 -6.58 -4.74
CA ASN A 10 17.33 -6.03 -3.43
C ASN A 10 16.84 -6.96 -2.30
N ILE A 11 17.74 -7.71 -1.65
CA ILE A 11 17.35 -8.71 -0.63
C ILE A 11 17.10 -7.94 0.67
N THR A 12 15.97 -7.28 0.76
CA THR A 12 15.50 -6.73 2.01
C THR A 12 15.10 -7.92 2.88
N ASN A 13 15.98 -8.33 3.80
CA ASN A 13 15.73 -9.43 4.71
C ASN A 13 14.66 -9.01 5.74
N TYR A 14 13.40 -9.07 5.33
CA TYR A 14 12.27 -8.76 6.19
C TYR A 14 12.16 -9.78 7.32
N SER A 15 12.06 -9.26 8.55
CA SER A 15 11.64 -10.05 9.70
C SER A 15 10.24 -10.64 9.44
N PRO A 16 9.90 -11.80 10.02
CA PRO A 16 8.57 -12.41 9.86
C PRO A 16 7.43 -11.41 10.16
N GLN A 17 7.61 -10.58 11.19
CA GLN A 17 6.68 -9.50 11.56
C GLN A 17 6.57 -8.41 10.49
N GLN A 18 7.65 -8.05 9.79
CA GLN A 18 7.61 -7.06 8.72
C GLN A 18 6.88 -7.62 7.49
N LYS A 19 7.12 -8.89 7.14
CA LYS A 19 6.38 -9.56 6.05
C LYS A 19 4.88 -9.64 6.35
N GLN A 20 4.52 -9.96 7.59
CA GLN A 20 3.11 -9.95 8.03
C GLN A 20 2.51 -8.55 7.94
N ASN A 21 3.17 -7.53 8.49
CA ASN A 21 2.67 -6.15 8.41
C ASN A 21 2.49 -5.67 6.98
N LEU A 22 3.43 -6.01 6.09
CA LEU A 22 3.37 -5.65 4.67
C LEU A 22 2.22 -6.36 3.94
N ALA A 23 2.05 -7.67 4.18
CA ALA A 23 0.94 -8.43 3.61
C ALA A 23 -0.43 -7.95 4.15
N GLU A 24 -0.52 -7.64 5.44
CA GLU A 24 -1.72 -7.07 6.05
C GLU A 24 -2.03 -5.68 5.47
N ALA A 25 -1.03 -4.79 5.39
CA ALA A 25 -1.21 -3.47 4.80
C ALA A 25 -1.66 -3.54 3.35
N ALA A 26 -1.04 -4.41 2.54
CA ALA A 26 -1.44 -4.64 1.16
C ALA A 26 -2.89 -5.16 1.06
N ALA A 27 -3.26 -6.17 1.86
CA ALA A 27 -4.60 -6.73 1.85
C ALA A 27 -5.66 -5.68 2.21
N GLU A 28 -5.40 -4.84 3.21
CA GLU A 28 -6.31 -3.78 3.64
C GLU A 28 -6.43 -2.66 2.60
N ILE A 29 -5.30 -2.23 2.00
CA ILE A 29 -5.31 -1.26 0.90
C ILE A 29 -6.11 -1.83 -0.29
N GLN A 30 -5.88 -3.09 -0.66
CA GLN A 30 -6.58 -3.74 -1.76
C GLN A 30 -8.08 -3.84 -1.48
N GLN A 31 -8.48 -4.24 -0.27
CA GLN A 31 -9.87 -4.25 0.16
C GLN A 31 -10.51 -2.87 0.06
N LEU A 32 -9.83 -1.85 0.58
CA LEU A 32 -10.29 -0.46 0.53
C LEU A 32 -10.48 0.03 -0.92
N LEU A 33 -9.47 -0.16 -1.77
CA LEU A 33 -9.52 0.26 -3.15
C LEU A 33 -10.60 -0.49 -3.94
N ASN A 34 -10.78 -1.79 -3.69
CA ASN A 34 -11.84 -2.57 -4.32
C ASN A 34 -13.24 -2.11 -3.86
N GLN A 35 -13.42 -1.84 -2.57
CA GLN A 35 -14.67 -1.26 -2.03
C GLN A 35 -14.98 0.08 -2.69
N LEU A 36 -13.96 0.93 -2.83
CA LEU A 36 -14.10 2.21 -3.50
C LEU A 36 -14.36 2.05 -4.99
N GLY A 37 -13.73 1.10 -5.69
CA GLY A 37 -13.99 0.83 -7.10
C GLY A 37 -15.40 0.32 -7.40
N GLN A 38 -16.08 -0.28 -6.42
CA GLN A 38 -17.50 -0.67 -6.53
C GLN A 38 -18.44 0.54 -6.39
N SER A 39 -18.10 1.50 -5.53
CA SER A 39 -18.96 2.67 -5.25
C SER A 39 -18.61 3.91 -6.08
N TYR A 40 -17.36 4.01 -6.52
CA TYR A 40 -16.81 5.12 -7.27
C TYR A 40 -16.26 4.57 -8.60
N PRO A 41 -16.88 4.93 -9.74
CA PRO A 41 -16.29 4.64 -11.04
C PRO A 41 -14.84 5.17 -11.12
N THR A 42 -13.98 4.53 -11.90
CA THR A 42 -12.59 4.98 -12.10
C THR A 42 -12.27 5.22 -13.58
N SER A 43 -13.31 5.50 -14.37
CA SER A 43 -13.23 5.68 -15.82
C SER A 43 -12.60 7.01 -16.22
N THR A 44 -12.89 8.09 -15.48
CA THR A 44 -12.39 9.43 -15.77
C THR A 44 -11.36 9.90 -14.74
N PRO A 45 -10.49 10.88 -15.09
CA PRO A 45 -9.53 11.45 -14.15
C PRO A 45 -10.17 12.02 -12.89
N LEU A 46 -11.34 12.65 -13.03
CA LEU A 46 -12.09 13.22 -11.90
C LEU A 46 -12.58 12.12 -10.96
N GLU A 47 -13.14 11.04 -11.49
CA GLU A 47 -13.64 9.96 -10.64
C GLU A 47 -12.50 9.21 -9.94
N LYS A 48 -11.35 9.02 -10.62
CA LYS A 48 -10.12 8.52 -9.98
C LYS A 48 -9.66 9.40 -8.82
N GLN A 49 -9.76 10.72 -8.97
CA GLN A 49 -9.43 11.66 -7.90
C GLN A 49 -10.40 11.52 -6.72
N ILE A 50 -11.70 11.42 -6.97
CA ILE A 50 -12.71 11.22 -5.91
C ILE A 50 -12.45 9.91 -5.15
N ALA A 51 -12.24 8.81 -5.88
CA ALA A 51 -11.91 7.51 -5.27
C ALA A 51 -10.62 7.59 -4.44
N MET A 52 -9.61 8.30 -4.93
CA MET A 52 -8.36 8.54 -4.19
C MET A 52 -8.56 9.36 -2.91
N THR A 53 -9.32 10.46 -2.98
CA THR A 53 -9.62 11.29 -1.82
C THR A 53 -10.35 10.49 -0.74
N GLU A 54 -11.31 9.66 -1.12
CA GLU A 54 -12.01 8.79 -0.16
C GLU A 54 -11.11 7.69 0.40
N ALA A 55 -10.22 7.10 -0.41
CA ALA A 55 -9.20 6.15 0.08
C ALA A 55 -8.32 6.78 1.16
N LEU A 56 -7.77 7.96 0.89
CA LEU A 56 -6.94 8.71 1.84
C LEU A 56 -7.71 9.05 3.11
N LYS A 57 -8.98 9.46 2.99
CA LYS A 57 -9.84 9.78 4.12
C LYS A 57 -10.10 8.54 5.00
N GLN A 58 -10.32 7.37 4.40
CA GLN A 58 -10.50 6.12 5.16
C GLN A 58 -9.22 5.67 5.85
N ILE A 59 -8.07 5.78 5.17
CA ILE A 59 -6.76 5.47 5.79
C ILE A 59 -6.49 6.44 6.94
N ASN A 60 -6.68 7.75 6.74
CA ASN A 60 -6.43 8.74 7.78
C ASN A 60 -7.43 8.64 8.94
N GLY A 61 -8.67 8.25 8.67
CA GLY A 61 -9.71 8.02 9.69
C GLY A 61 -9.52 6.73 10.48
N ASN A 62 -8.71 5.79 9.98
CA ASN A 62 -8.43 4.51 10.64
C ASN A 62 -6.98 4.47 11.12
N SER A 63 -6.76 4.81 12.40
CA SER A 63 -5.43 4.86 13.01
C SER A 63 -4.64 3.55 12.88
N THR A 64 -5.31 2.40 12.93
CA THR A 64 -4.69 1.08 12.77
C THR A 64 -4.20 0.88 11.33
N LEU A 65 -5.06 1.18 10.35
CA LEU A 65 -4.69 1.08 8.93
C LEU A 65 -3.56 2.04 8.59
N LYS A 66 -3.67 3.31 9.03
CA LYS A 66 -2.61 4.31 8.88
C LYS A 66 -1.27 3.81 9.42
N ALA A 67 -1.24 3.29 10.64
CA ALA A 67 -0.02 2.78 11.26
C ALA A 67 0.58 1.59 10.49
N ARG A 68 -0.23 0.64 10.03
CA ARG A 68 0.22 -0.49 9.21
C ARG A 68 0.81 -0.04 7.88
N VAL A 69 0.10 0.86 7.19
CA VAL A 69 0.52 1.41 5.90
C VAL A 69 1.83 2.16 6.06
N LEU A 70 1.93 3.09 7.02
CA LEU A 70 3.17 3.80 7.30
C LEU A 70 4.29 2.86 7.75
N GLY A 71 4.00 1.83 8.54
CA GLY A 71 4.98 0.82 8.96
C GLY A 71 5.51 -0.01 7.79
N ALA A 72 4.65 -0.41 6.86
CA ALA A 72 5.03 -1.13 5.65
C ALA A 72 5.83 -0.24 4.68
N LEU A 73 5.49 1.05 4.58
CA LEU A 73 6.26 2.01 3.80
C LEU A 73 7.64 2.30 4.41
N LYS A 74 7.71 2.50 5.74
CA LYS A 74 8.97 2.69 6.49
C LYS A 74 9.90 1.46 6.39
N ALA A 75 9.34 0.26 6.23
CA ALA A 75 10.10 -0.96 6.01
C ALA A 75 10.79 -1.01 4.63
N GLY A 76 10.54 -0.03 3.75
CA GLY A 76 11.44 0.32 2.66
C GLY A 76 11.10 -0.24 1.29
N GLU A 77 9.94 -0.86 1.08
CA GLU A 77 9.52 -1.24 -0.28
C GLU A 77 8.06 -0.85 -0.55
N THR A 78 7.88 0.39 -1.01
CA THR A 78 6.70 0.77 -1.78
C THR A 78 6.49 -0.16 -2.99
N GLU A 79 7.57 -0.68 -3.56
CA GLU A 79 7.51 -1.65 -4.65
C GLU A 79 6.86 -2.98 -4.23
N ALA A 80 7.19 -3.53 -3.06
CA ALA A 80 6.57 -4.76 -2.56
C ALA A 80 5.08 -4.56 -2.25
N LEU A 81 4.71 -3.42 -1.65
CA LEU A 81 3.30 -3.07 -1.46
C LEU A 81 2.57 -2.92 -2.81
N LYS A 82 3.21 -2.32 -3.81
CA LYS A 82 2.66 -2.18 -5.16
C LYS A 82 2.49 -3.53 -5.87
N GLU A 83 3.42 -4.46 -5.68
CA GLU A 83 3.34 -5.80 -6.26
C GLU A 83 2.21 -6.64 -5.64
N LEU A 84 1.93 -6.43 -4.35
CA LEU A 84 0.89 -7.16 -3.63
C LEU A 84 -0.52 -6.60 -3.84
N VAL A 85 -0.65 -5.35 -4.29
CA VAL A 85 -1.94 -4.69 -4.48
C VAL A 85 -2.21 -4.49 -5.96
N ASP A 86 -3.10 -5.32 -6.50
CA ASP A 86 -3.52 -5.23 -7.89
C ASP A 86 -4.61 -4.14 -8.07
N HIS A 87 -4.20 -2.87 -8.12
CA HIS A 87 -5.14 -1.78 -8.35
C HIS A 87 -4.52 -0.57 -9.07
N PRO A 88 -5.19 0.02 -10.09
CA PRO A 88 -4.64 1.15 -10.85
C PRO A 88 -4.40 2.41 -10.00
N LEU A 89 -5.10 2.54 -8.87
CA LEU A 89 -4.91 3.67 -7.94
C LEU A 89 -3.77 3.45 -6.93
N VAL A 90 -3.22 2.22 -6.79
CA VAL A 90 -2.24 1.93 -5.73
C VAL A 90 -0.98 2.79 -5.87
N ASN A 91 -0.51 3.01 -7.11
CA ASN A 91 0.71 3.76 -7.36
C ASN A 91 0.58 5.22 -6.93
N ILE A 92 -0.61 5.81 -7.15
CA ILE A 92 -0.92 7.18 -6.75
C ILE A 92 -1.09 7.24 -5.22
N LEU A 93 -1.73 6.22 -4.66
CA LEU A 93 -2.02 6.13 -3.23
C LEU A 93 -0.71 6.06 -2.43
N LEU A 94 0.16 5.13 -2.77
CA LEU A 94 1.48 4.98 -2.16
C LEU A 94 2.30 6.26 -2.26
N ALA A 95 2.40 6.89 -3.43
CA ALA A 95 3.13 8.14 -3.59
C ALA A 95 2.59 9.27 -2.69
N THR A 96 1.28 9.30 -2.46
CA THR A 96 0.65 10.28 -1.57
C THR A 96 0.92 9.97 -0.09
N LEU A 97 0.88 8.69 0.28
CA LEU A 97 1.16 8.20 1.64
C LEU A 97 2.64 8.31 2.00
N GLU A 98 3.55 8.19 1.03
CA GLU A 98 4.97 8.50 1.21
C GLU A 98 5.16 9.95 1.64
N GLY A 99 4.41 10.88 1.04
CA GLY A 99 4.38 12.27 1.47
C GLY A 99 3.89 12.48 2.91
N TRP A 100 3.20 11.51 3.52
CA TRP A 100 2.78 11.59 4.94
C TRP A 100 3.90 11.20 5.92
N GLN A 101 4.94 10.49 5.46
CA GLN A 101 6.07 10.11 6.32
C GLN A 101 6.99 11.29 6.64
N ASP A 102 7.00 12.33 5.80
CA ASP A 102 7.83 13.52 5.96
C ASP A 102 7.23 14.54 6.97
N VAL A 103 5.99 14.32 7.39
CA VAL A 103 5.21 15.27 8.20
C VAL A 103 5.29 15.00 9.71
N GLU A 104 6.20 14.12 10.17
CA GLU A 104 6.45 13.82 11.59
C GLU A 104 7.88 14.16 12.03
#